data_AF-A0A2I0I7G3-F1
#
_entry.id   AF-A0A2I0I7G3-F1
#
_cell.length_a   1.000
_cell.length_b   1.000
_cell.length_c   1.000
_cell.angle_alpha   90.00
_cell.angle_beta   90.00
_cell.angle_gamma   90.00
#
_symmetry.space_group_name_H-M   'P 1'
#
loop_
_entity.id
_entity.type
_entity.pdbx_description
1 polymer ?
#
loop_
_entity_poly.entity_id
_entity_poly.type
_entity_poly.pdbx_seq_one_letter_code
_entity_poly.pdbx_strand_id
1 'polypeptide(L)'
;MTLGSSASPLHFYDVSLVDGFNLPVSMKPVGGGVGCGVASCEVDLNVCCPSALEVRKGGKIVGCKSACLAMQSAKYCCTGSYANPKACKPTLFANLFKAICPRAYSYAFDDSSSLNKCRASRYVITFCPPK
;
A
#
# COMPACT_ATOMS: atom_id res chain seq x y z
N MET A 1 3.13 5.96 -7.75
CA MET A 1 2.81 7.36 -8.12
C MET A 1 2.84 7.51 -9.63
N THR A 2 1.80 8.13 -10.18
CA THR A 2 1.67 8.53 -11.58
C THR A 2 1.48 10.04 -11.62
N LEU A 3 2.42 10.75 -12.23
CA LEU A 3 2.40 12.21 -12.34
C LEU A 3 1.58 12.67 -13.54
N GLY A 4 1.01 13.86 -13.44
CA GLY A 4 0.21 14.47 -14.49
C GLY A 4 1.07 14.94 -15.66
N SER A 5 0.42 15.23 -16.77
CA SER A 5 1.01 15.79 -17.99
C SER A 5 0.30 17.08 -18.40
N SER A 6 0.72 17.68 -19.50
CA SER A 6 0.01 18.82 -20.10
C SER A 6 -1.43 18.48 -20.51
N ALA A 7 -1.71 17.22 -20.85
CA ALA A 7 -3.06 16.76 -21.19
C ALA A 7 -3.95 16.53 -19.97
N SER A 8 -3.37 16.20 -18.81
CA SER A 8 -4.09 16.08 -17.54
C SER A 8 -3.17 16.40 -16.37
N PRO A 9 -3.40 17.51 -15.64
CA PRO A 9 -2.54 17.90 -14.52
C PRO A 9 -2.80 17.07 -13.25
N LEU A 10 -3.61 16.01 -13.32
CA LEU A 10 -3.95 15.17 -12.17
C LEU A 10 -2.89 14.12 -11.91
N HIS A 11 -2.48 14.04 -10.65
CA HIS A 11 -1.56 13.03 -10.14
C HIS A 11 -2.35 11.97 -9.38
N PHE A 12 -1.85 10.73 -9.44
CA PHE A 12 -2.38 9.58 -8.72
C PHE A 12 -1.27 9.01 -7.84
N TYR A 13 -1.51 8.85 -6.55
CA TYR A 13 -0.47 8.45 -5.62
C TYR A 13 -1.03 7.68 -4.43
N ASP A 14 -0.20 6.80 -3.92
CA ASP A 14 -0.55 5.78 -2.95
C ASP A 14 0.72 5.27 -2.24
N VAL A 15 0.52 4.70 -1.06
CA VAL A 15 1.47 3.81 -0.40
C VAL A 15 0.88 2.42 -0.56
N SER A 16 1.70 1.44 -0.92
CA SER A 16 1.22 0.10 -1.28
C SER A 16 1.96 -0.98 -0.51
N LEU A 17 1.18 -1.90 0.06
CA LEU A 17 1.62 -3.12 0.73
C LEU A 17 1.42 -4.36 -0.17
N VAL A 18 1.12 -4.16 -1.46
CA VAL A 18 0.95 -5.25 -2.44
C VAL A 18 2.19 -6.13 -2.52
N ASP A 19 3.36 -5.53 -2.33
CA ASP A 19 4.66 -6.22 -2.28
C ASP A 19 5.19 -6.39 -0.84
N GLY A 20 4.32 -6.24 0.15
CA GLY A 20 4.65 -6.37 1.57
C GLY A 20 5.13 -5.06 2.20
N PHE A 21 5.78 -5.22 3.35
CA PHE A 21 6.20 -4.16 4.25
C PHE A 21 7.61 -4.42 4.77
N ASN A 22 8.38 -3.36 4.99
CA ASN A 22 9.64 -3.41 5.71
C ASN A 22 9.78 -2.27 6.73
N LEU A 23 9.32 -1.06 6.40
CA LEU A 23 9.34 0.10 7.29
C LEU A 23 8.15 1.04 7.07
N PRO A 24 7.71 1.79 8.11
CA PRO A 24 6.63 2.75 7.98
C PRO A 24 6.96 3.88 7.00
N VAL A 25 5.98 4.30 6.21
CA VAL A 25 6.14 5.37 5.21
C VAL A 25 4.87 6.19 5.08
N SER A 26 5.03 7.50 4.89
CA SER A 26 3.94 8.39 4.48
C SER A 26 4.35 9.24 3.29
N MET A 27 3.37 9.58 2.45
CA MET A 27 3.52 10.46 1.31
C MET A 27 2.41 11.51 1.35
N LYS A 28 2.81 12.78 1.34
CA LYS A 28 1.88 13.92 1.29
C LYS A 28 2.30 14.91 0.22
N PRO A 29 1.36 15.48 -0.56
CA PRO A 29 1.65 16.59 -1.46
C PRO A 29 2.01 17.84 -0.65
N VAL A 30 2.90 18.69 -1.19
CA VAL A 30 3.19 20.00 -0.59
C VAL A 30 2.72 21.12 -1.52
N GLY A 31 1.71 21.86 -1.05
CA GLY A 31 0.90 22.66 -1.94
C GLY A 31 0.01 21.74 -2.78
N GLY A 32 -1.30 21.85 -2.57
CA GLY A 32 -2.28 21.00 -3.24
C GLY A 32 -3.68 21.60 -3.06
N GLY A 33 -4.55 21.36 -4.03
CA GLY A 33 -5.95 21.79 -3.98
C GLY A 33 -6.83 20.91 -3.09
N VAL A 34 -8.13 21.19 -3.09
CA VAL A 34 -9.14 20.35 -2.43
C VAL A 34 -9.06 18.91 -2.97
N GLY A 35 -9.08 17.92 -2.06
CA GLY A 35 -9.02 16.49 -2.40
C GLY A 35 -7.64 15.83 -2.29
N CYS A 36 -6.60 16.61 -1.98
CA CYS A 36 -5.26 16.09 -1.72
C CYS A 36 -5.16 15.44 -0.33
N GLY A 37 -5.20 14.12 -0.26
CA GLY A 37 -5.05 13.36 0.99
C GLY A 37 -3.59 12.98 1.32
N VAL A 38 -3.44 12.14 2.34
CA VAL A 38 -2.14 11.55 2.72
C VAL A 38 -2.22 10.05 2.48
N ALA A 39 -1.29 9.52 1.69
CA ALA A 39 -1.12 8.08 1.52
C ALA A 39 -0.09 7.58 2.54
N SER A 40 -0.40 6.53 3.30
CA SER A 40 0.52 6.13 4.37
C SER A 40 0.27 4.74 4.98
N CYS A 41 1.34 4.16 5.48
CA CYS A 41 1.35 3.10 6.48
C CYS A 41 2.36 3.50 7.57
N GLU A 42 1.88 4.15 8.63
CA GLU A 42 2.74 4.84 9.63
C GLU A 42 3.04 3.97 10.86
N VAL A 43 2.38 2.81 10.96
CA VAL A 43 2.57 1.84 12.03
C VAL A 43 3.58 0.77 11.60
N ASP A 44 4.31 0.22 12.57
CA ASP A 44 5.22 -0.90 12.32
C ASP A 44 4.43 -2.20 12.16
N LEU A 45 4.09 -2.53 10.91
CA LEU A 45 3.36 -3.74 10.56
C LEU A 45 4.14 -5.01 10.91
N ASN A 46 5.48 -4.95 11.05
CA ASN A 46 6.30 -6.10 11.43
C ASN A 46 5.87 -6.70 12.78
N VAL A 47 5.35 -5.88 13.71
CA VAL A 47 4.87 -6.31 15.03
C VAL A 47 3.63 -7.20 14.95
N CYS A 48 2.81 -7.00 13.91
CA CYS A 48 1.57 -7.76 13.68
C CYS A 48 1.68 -8.70 12.48
N CYS A 49 2.89 -8.94 11.98
CA CYS A 49 3.10 -9.78 10.82
C CYS A 49 2.72 -11.25 11.13
N PRO A 50 1.79 -11.86 10.38
CA PRO A 50 1.50 -13.28 10.53
C PRO A 50 2.74 -14.13 10.28
N SER A 51 2.94 -15.19 11.06
CA SER A 51 4.16 -16.01 10.98
C SER A 51 4.44 -16.62 9.60
N ALA A 52 3.40 -16.88 8.81
CA ALA A 52 3.55 -17.35 7.42
C ALA A 52 4.14 -16.29 6.46
N LEU A 53 4.17 -15.02 6.86
CA LEU A 53 4.57 -13.88 6.05
C LEU A 53 5.87 -13.22 6.56
N GLU A 54 6.38 -13.63 7.71
CA GLU A 54 7.55 -13.00 8.34
C GLU A 54 8.82 -13.12 7.48
N VAL A 55 9.55 -12.01 7.38
CA VAL A 55 10.94 -11.99 6.91
C VAL A 55 11.83 -11.81 8.14
N ARG A 56 12.65 -12.82 8.46
CA ARG A 56 13.50 -12.82 9.65
C ARG A 56 14.98 -12.61 9.32
N LYS A 57 15.66 -11.81 10.15
CA LYS A 57 17.12 -11.65 10.15
C LYS A 57 17.62 -11.51 11.58
N GLY A 58 18.56 -12.36 12.00
CA GLY A 58 19.12 -12.34 13.36
C GLY A 58 18.07 -12.51 14.46
N GLY A 59 17.07 -13.39 14.24
CA GLY A 59 15.97 -13.63 15.19
C GLY A 59 14.89 -12.55 15.26
N LYS A 60 15.04 -11.43 14.53
CA LYS A 60 14.07 -10.33 14.47
C LYS A 60 13.28 -10.37 13.17
N ILE A 61 12.02 -9.97 13.23
CA ILE A 61 11.19 -9.72 12.05
C ILE A 61 11.62 -8.37 11.47
N VAL A 62 12.11 -8.36 10.24
CA VAL A 62 12.63 -7.16 9.53
C VAL A 62 11.78 -6.77 8.32
N GLY A 63 10.71 -7.53 8.07
CA GLY A 63 9.77 -7.32 7.00
C GLY A 63 8.59 -8.28 7.10
N CYS A 64 7.54 -7.97 6.37
CA CYS A 64 6.36 -8.79 6.23
C CYS A 64 6.00 -8.90 4.76
N LYS A 65 6.08 -10.11 4.20
CA LYS A 65 5.65 -10.37 2.82
C LYS A 65 4.16 -10.08 2.68
N SER A 66 3.73 -9.68 1.49
CA SER A 66 2.32 -9.81 1.13
C SER A 66 1.95 -11.29 0.96
N ALA A 67 0.65 -11.58 0.97
CA ALA A 67 0.18 -12.93 0.68
C ALA A 67 0.55 -13.38 -0.74
N CYS A 68 0.62 -12.47 -1.71
CA CYS A 68 1.08 -12.80 -3.06
C CYS A 68 2.53 -13.28 -3.05
N LEU A 69 3.43 -12.53 -2.41
CA LEU A 69 4.85 -12.89 -2.34
C LEU A 69 5.11 -14.18 -1.55
N ALA A 70 4.30 -14.46 -0.52
CA ALA A 70 4.46 -15.68 0.28
C ALA A 70 3.86 -16.93 -0.39
N MET A 71 2.71 -16.80 -1.05
CA MET A 71 1.91 -17.94 -1.50
C MET A 71 1.96 -18.15 -3.03
N GLN A 72 2.34 -17.13 -3.79
CA GLN A 72 2.50 -17.16 -5.25
C GLN A 72 1.31 -17.73 -6.04
N SER A 73 0.10 -17.60 -5.48
CA SER A 73 -1.12 -18.13 -6.10
C SER A 73 -1.90 -17.03 -6.83
N ALA A 74 -2.60 -17.41 -7.89
CA ALA A 74 -3.40 -16.50 -8.69
C ALA A 74 -4.44 -15.72 -7.86
N LYS A 75 -5.00 -16.36 -6.82
CA LYS A 75 -5.95 -15.73 -5.90
C LYS A 75 -5.33 -14.60 -5.08
N TYR A 76 -4.09 -14.75 -4.61
CA TYR A 76 -3.42 -13.73 -3.81
C TYR A 76 -2.75 -12.65 -4.67
N CYS A 77 -2.30 -13.02 -5.86
CA CYS A 77 -1.63 -12.12 -6.80
C CYS A 77 -2.59 -11.43 -7.79
N CYS A 78 -3.88 -11.77 -7.75
CA CYS A 78 -4.89 -11.27 -8.68
C CYS A 78 -4.51 -11.45 -10.16
N THR A 79 -4.10 -12.67 -10.54
CA THR A 79 -3.69 -13.01 -11.92
C THR A 79 -4.62 -14.07 -12.52
N GLY A 80 -4.51 -14.31 -13.84
CA GLY A 80 -5.33 -15.29 -14.56
C GLY A 80 -6.84 -15.04 -14.36
N SER A 81 -7.57 -16.05 -13.91
CA SER A 81 -9.01 -15.94 -13.63
C SER A 81 -9.37 -14.91 -12.54
N TYR A 82 -8.38 -14.45 -11.77
CA TYR A 82 -8.52 -13.41 -10.75
C TYR A 82 -8.02 -12.03 -11.22
N ALA A 83 -7.65 -11.85 -12.50
CA ALA A 83 -7.13 -10.59 -13.04
C ALA A 83 -8.19 -9.48 -13.23
N ASN A 84 -9.20 -9.42 -12.35
CA ASN A 84 -10.18 -8.36 -12.32
C ASN A 84 -10.74 -8.15 -10.89
N PRO A 85 -11.23 -6.94 -10.56
CA PRO A 85 -11.76 -6.63 -9.22
C PRO A 85 -13.01 -7.42 -8.82
N LYS A 86 -13.77 -7.95 -9.80
CA LYS A 86 -14.96 -8.77 -9.51
C LYS A 86 -14.54 -10.14 -8.99
N ALA A 87 -13.47 -10.72 -9.53
CA ALA A 87 -12.97 -12.04 -9.16
C ALA A 87 -11.93 -12.00 -8.01
N CYS A 88 -11.02 -11.02 -7.98
CA CYS A 88 -10.05 -10.91 -6.89
C CYS A 88 -10.67 -10.18 -5.69
N LYS A 89 -11.12 -10.96 -4.71
CA LYS A 89 -11.66 -10.43 -3.45
C LYS A 89 -10.56 -10.29 -2.40
N PRO A 90 -10.69 -9.32 -1.47
CA PRO A 90 -9.73 -9.19 -0.38
C PRO A 90 -9.70 -10.47 0.44
N THR A 91 -8.49 -10.90 0.77
CA THR A 91 -8.24 -12.10 1.60
C THR A 91 -8.08 -11.70 3.07
N LEU A 92 -7.98 -12.68 3.97
CA LEU A 92 -7.71 -12.42 5.38
C LEU A 92 -6.48 -11.52 5.58
N PHE A 93 -5.40 -11.78 4.83
CA PHE A 93 -4.17 -11.00 4.91
C PHE A 93 -4.33 -9.56 4.39
N ALA A 94 -5.07 -9.39 3.29
CA ALA A 94 -5.37 -8.05 2.76
C ALA A 94 -6.20 -7.24 3.77
N ASN A 95 -7.24 -7.85 4.35
CA ASN A 95 -8.06 -7.21 5.38
C ASN A 95 -7.24 -6.83 6.62
N LEU A 96 -6.33 -7.70 7.06
CA LEU A 96 -5.41 -7.40 8.17
C LEU A 96 -4.53 -6.19 7.85
N PHE A 97 -3.90 -6.17 6.68
CA PHE A 97 -3.01 -5.08 6.28
C PHE A 97 -3.79 -3.76 6.12
N LYS A 98 -5.02 -3.81 5.59
CA LYS A 98 -5.90 -2.65 5.48
C LYS A 98 -6.35 -2.14 6.85
N ALA A 99 -6.65 -3.02 7.81
CA ALA A 99 -7.01 -2.62 9.16
C ALA A 99 -5.85 -1.92 9.89
N ILE A 100 -4.61 -2.40 9.67
CA ILE A 100 -3.39 -1.82 10.24
C ILE A 100 -3.03 -0.50 9.55
N CYS A 101 -3.12 -0.45 8.22
CA CYS A 101 -2.74 0.68 7.38
C CYS A 101 -3.89 1.09 6.45
N PRO A 102 -4.93 1.77 6.98
CA PRO A 102 -6.15 2.09 6.22
C PRO A 102 -5.92 3.06 5.06
N ARG A 103 -4.82 3.82 5.09
CA ARG A 103 -4.42 4.79 4.05
C ARG A 103 -3.42 4.21 3.03
N ALA A 104 -3.24 2.89 3.02
CA ALA A 104 -2.41 2.18 2.06
C ALA A 104 -3.22 1.15 1.28
N TYR A 105 -2.75 0.84 0.07
CA TYR A 105 -3.20 -0.34 -0.67
C TYR A 105 -2.73 -1.60 0.05
N SER A 106 -3.64 -2.54 0.29
CA SER A 106 -3.38 -3.82 0.94
C SER A 106 -3.28 -4.99 -0.04
N TYR A 107 -3.84 -4.85 -1.24
CA TYR A 107 -3.76 -5.82 -2.34
C TYR A 107 -4.00 -5.16 -3.71
N ALA A 108 -3.80 -5.89 -4.80
CA ALA A 108 -3.73 -5.33 -6.15
C ALA A 108 -5.00 -4.59 -6.63
N PHE A 109 -6.18 -5.00 -6.15
CA PHE A 109 -7.46 -4.38 -6.50
C PHE A 109 -8.15 -3.72 -5.29
N ASP A 110 -7.35 -3.21 -4.34
CA ASP A 110 -7.89 -2.45 -3.21
C ASP A 110 -8.73 -1.25 -3.66
N ASP A 111 -9.63 -0.82 -2.78
CA ASP A 111 -10.63 0.18 -3.08
C ASP A 111 -10.05 1.57 -3.34
N SER A 112 -10.88 2.45 -3.90
CA SER A 112 -10.47 3.81 -4.27
C SER A 112 -10.16 4.73 -3.09
N SER A 113 -10.44 4.33 -1.84
CA SER A 113 -10.05 5.12 -0.66
C SER A 113 -8.54 5.17 -0.47
N SER A 114 -7.81 4.19 -1.01
CA SER A 114 -6.35 4.08 -0.94
C SER A 114 -5.63 4.90 -2.03
N LEU A 115 -6.36 5.36 -3.06
CA LEU A 115 -5.80 6.10 -4.19
C LEU A 115 -6.09 7.58 -4.06
N ASN A 116 -5.06 8.36 -3.78
CA ASN A 116 -5.20 9.79 -3.73
C ASN A 116 -5.09 10.39 -5.13
N LYS A 117 -5.97 11.34 -5.43
CA LYS A 117 -5.99 12.11 -6.68
C LYS A 117 -5.78 13.58 -6.34
N CYS A 118 -4.70 14.18 -6.82
CA CYS A 118 -4.32 15.54 -6.42
C CYS A 118 -3.65 16.27 -7.58
N ARG A 119 -3.74 17.61 -7.58
CA ARG A 119 -2.81 18.46 -8.31
C ARG A 119 -1.82 19.02 -7.30
N ALA A 120 -0.54 18.72 -7.46
CA ALA A 120 0.52 19.18 -6.57
C ALA A 120 1.81 19.41 -7.36
N SER A 121 2.64 20.36 -6.92
CA SER A 121 3.94 20.62 -7.57
C SER A 121 5.07 19.77 -6.99
N ARG A 122 4.91 19.24 -5.78
CA ARG A 122 5.91 18.45 -5.06
C ARG A 122 5.27 17.57 -4.00
N TYR A 123 6.01 16.57 -3.55
CA TYR A 123 5.62 15.62 -2.51
C TYR A 123 6.71 15.49 -1.47
N VAL A 124 6.32 15.20 -0.23
CA VAL A 124 7.22 14.78 0.84
C VAL A 124 6.93 13.33 1.16
N ILE A 125 7.96 12.51 1.02
CA ILE A 125 7.96 11.11 1.44
C ILE A 125 8.76 11.04 2.74
N THR A 126 8.14 10.52 3.79
CA THR A 126 8.77 10.39 5.11
C THR A 126 8.85 8.91 5.47
N PHE A 127 10.07 8.42 5.69
CA PHE A 127 10.31 7.10 6.25
C PHE A 127 10.30 7.19 7.77
N CYS A 128 9.65 6.25 8.44
CA CYS A 128 9.41 6.27 9.88
C CYS A 128 8.81 7.61 10.35
N PRO A 129 7.65 8.04 9.80
CA PRO A 129 7.01 9.28 10.20
C PRO A 129 6.73 9.30 11.71
N PRO A 130 6.86 10.47 12.37
CA PRO A 130 6.58 10.60 13.79
C PRO A 130 5.10 10.31 14.07
N LYS A 131 4.84 9.70 15.24
CA LYS A 131 3.48 9.44 15.75
C LYS A 131 2.81 10.72 16.23
#